data_AF-A0A8I1U8R3-F1
#
_entry.id   AF-A0A8I1U8R3-F1
#
_cell.length_a   1.000
_cell.length_b   1.000
_cell.length_c   1.000
_cell.angle_alpha   90.00
_cell.angle_beta   90.00
_cell.angle_gamma   90.00
#
_symmetry.space_group_name_H-M   'P 1'
#
loop_
_entity.id
_entity.type
_entity.pdbx_description
1 polymer ?
#
loop_
_entity_poly.entity_id
_entity_poly.type
_entity_poly.pdbx_seq_one_letter_code
_entity_poly.pdbx_strand_id
1 'polypeptide(L)'
;MQGTAINGVTVGFYEGPAIAAEADSNDVIGSTYGLGIDLIAIPVDRLVDDFFWLSTGLAGAVLQKFQQYGFRVAILGDISRFTAESPSLRDFIYESNRRGQVMFLADRAALEARL
;
A
#
# COMPACT_ATOMS: atom_id res chain seq x y z
N MET A 1 -5.10 -6.95 -12.38
CA MET A 1 -4.71 -5.53 -12.22
C MET A 1 -4.53 -4.91 -13.60
N GLN A 2 -4.77 -3.60 -13.75
CA GLN A 2 -4.40 -2.83 -14.94
C GLN A 2 -3.48 -1.68 -14.52
N GLY A 3 -2.55 -1.28 -15.41
CA GLY A 3 -1.64 -0.16 -15.18
C GLY A 3 -2.20 1.15 -15.75
N THR A 4 -2.08 2.24 -15.00
CA THR A 4 -2.40 3.61 -15.44
C THR A 4 -1.16 4.48 -15.32
N ALA A 5 -0.76 5.14 -16.40
CA ALA A 5 0.37 6.09 -16.35
C ALA A 5 -0.08 7.43 -15.73
N ILE A 6 0.59 7.85 -14.67
CA ILE A 6 0.39 9.13 -13.97
C ILE A 6 1.76 9.80 -13.83
N ASN A 7 1.96 10.95 -14.50
CA ASN A 7 3.23 11.70 -14.46
C ASN A 7 4.50 10.87 -14.70
N GLY A 8 4.42 9.86 -15.58
CA GLY A 8 5.53 8.95 -15.89
C GLY A 8 5.73 7.78 -14.92
N VAL A 9 4.83 7.62 -13.94
CA VAL A 9 4.77 6.47 -13.03
C VAL A 9 3.61 5.57 -13.45
N THR A 10 3.88 4.29 -13.67
CA THR A 10 2.85 3.30 -13.98
C THR A 10 2.24 2.77 -12.68
N VAL A 11 0.99 3.16 -12.42
CA VAL A 11 0.26 2.82 -11.20
C VAL A 11 -0.67 1.64 -11.45
N GLY A 12 -0.52 0.57 -10.66
CA GLY A 12 -1.41 -0.58 -10.66
C GLY A 12 -2.43 -0.48 -9.53
N PHE A 13 -3.71 -0.36 -9.85
CA PHE A 13 -4.78 -0.33 -8.85
C PHE A 13 -5.22 -1.77 -8.51
N TYR A 14 -5.06 -2.15 -7.25
CA TYR A 14 -5.39 -3.49 -6.78
C TYR A 14 -6.87 -3.63 -6.45
N GLU A 15 -7.53 -4.59 -7.10
CA GLU A 15 -8.96 -4.90 -6.91
C GLU A 15 -9.17 -6.38 -6.53
N GLY A 16 -8.10 -7.08 -6.15
CA GLY A 16 -8.12 -8.50 -5.85
C GLY A 16 -8.69 -8.87 -4.47
N PRO A 17 -8.46 -10.10 -4.00
CA PRO A 17 -8.83 -10.55 -2.65
C PRO A 17 -8.21 -9.68 -1.53
N ALA A 18 -8.70 -9.86 -0.30
CA ALA A 18 -8.07 -9.22 0.86
C ALA A 18 -6.67 -9.81 1.13
N ILE A 19 -5.76 -8.96 1.58
CA ILE A 19 -4.41 -9.29 2.03
C ILE A 19 -4.50 -9.49 3.54
N ALA A 20 -4.56 -10.74 3.97
CA ALA A 20 -4.68 -11.17 5.36
C ALA A 20 -3.38 -11.76 5.93
N ALA A 21 -2.47 -12.18 5.06
CA ALA A 21 -1.17 -12.75 5.42
C ALA A 21 -0.07 -12.28 4.45
N GLU A 22 1.19 -12.44 4.87
CA GLU A 22 2.35 -12.14 4.02
C GLU A 22 2.31 -12.90 2.67
N ALA A 23 1.78 -14.13 2.69
CA ALA A 23 1.65 -14.98 1.51
C ALA A 23 0.81 -14.33 0.41
N ASP A 24 -0.25 -13.58 0.77
CA ASP A 24 -1.18 -12.96 -0.17
C ASP A 24 -0.51 -11.87 -1.03
N SER A 25 0.59 -11.30 -0.53
CA SER A 25 1.41 -10.34 -1.29
C SER A 25 1.94 -10.96 -2.59
N ASN A 26 2.12 -12.30 -2.65
CA ASN A 26 2.55 -12.99 -3.86
C ASN A 26 1.53 -12.86 -4.99
N ASP A 27 0.24 -12.92 -4.67
CA ASP A 27 -0.82 -12.81 -5.69
C ASP A 27 -0.91 -11.38 -6.23
N VAL A 28 -0.72 -10.38 -5.35
CA VAL A 28 -0.61 -8.98 -5.75
C VAL A 28 0.56 -8.78 -6.72
N ILE A 29 1.75 -9.28 -6.35
CA ILE A 29 2.97 -9.21 -7.20
C ILE A 29 2.77 -9.98 -8.49
N GLY A 30 2.19 -11.18 -8.45
CA GLY A 30 1.84 -11.97 -9.62
C GLY A 30 0.97 -11.18 -10.61
N SER A 31 0.05 -10.36 -10.08
CA SER A 31 -0.84 -9.53 -10.90
C SER A 31 -0.16 -8.35 -11.58
N THR A 32 1.09 -8.01 -11.24
CA THR A 32 1.86 -6.92 -11.88
C THR A 32 2.71 -7.39 -13.07
N TYR A 33 2.88 -8.70 -13.27
CA TYR A 33 3.77 -9.23 -14.29
C TYR A 33 3.38 -8.77 -15.70
N GLY A 34 4.37 -8.29 -16.46
CA GLY A 34 4.18 -7.82 -17.84
C GLY A 34 3.50 -6.44 -17.96
N LEU A 35 3.11 -5.81 -16.85
CA LEU A 35 2.42 -4.52 -16.86
C LEU A 35 3.33 -3.31 -16.62
N GLY A 36 4.60 -3.54 -16.24
CA GLY A 36 5.56 -2.46 -15.98
C GLY A 36 5.14 -1.56 -14.81
N ILE A 37 4.47 -2.11 -13.80
CA ILE A 37 4.00 -1.35 -12.63
C ILE A 37 5.20 -0.85 -11.82
N ASP A 38 5.21 0.45 -11.53
CA ASP A 38 6.19 1.10 -10.65
C ASP A 38 5.64 1.25 -9.21
N LEU A 39 4.32 1.48 -9.12
CA LEU A 39 3.62 1.72 -7.85
C LEU A 39 2.34 0.90 -7.78
N ILE A 40 2.14 0.19 -6.66
CA ILE A 40 0.91 -0.54 -6.38
C ILE A 40 0.03 0.31 -5.47
N ALA A 41 -1.17 0.65 -5.94
CA ALA A 41 -2.19 1.32 -5.17
C ALA A 41 -3.16 0.28 -4.58
N ILE A 42 -3.20 0.17 -3.25
CA ILE A 42 -3.99 -0.80 -2.50
C ILE A 42 -5.06 -0.04 -1.71
N PRO A 43 -6.35 -0.25 -1.99
CA PRO A 43 -7.41 0.30 -1.16
C PRO A 43 -7.35 -0.26 0.27
N VAL A 44 -7.67 0.55 1.27
CA VAL A 44 -7.73 0.14 2.69
C VAL A 44 -8.67 -1.05 2.89
N ASP A 45 -9.74 -1.16 2.10
CA ASP A 45 -10.71 -2.26 2.19
C ASP A 45 -10.12 -3.64 1.76
N ARG A 46 -8.95 -3.65 1.13
CA ARG A 46 -8.20 -4.87 0.78
C ARG A 46 -7.24 -5.29 1.89
N LEU A 47 -7.10 -4.52 2.96
CA LEU A 47 -6.22 -4.84 4.08
C LEU A 47 -7.07 -5.24 5.29
N VAL A 48 -6.73 -6.37 5.90
CA VAL A 48 -7.34 -6.75 7.18
C VAL A 48 -6.90 -5.79 8.29
N ASP A 49 -7.73 -5.65 9.33
CA ASP A 49 -7.45 -4.74 10.45
C ASP A 49 -6.07 -5.00 11.06
N ASP A 50 -5.65 -6.26 11.23
CA ASP A 50 -4.34 -6.67 11.74
C ASP A 50 -3.15 -5.99 11.03
N PHE A 51 -3.30 -5.57 9.78
CA PHE A 51 -2.29 -4.78 9.07
C PHE A 51 -1.97 -3.47 9.81
N PHE A 52 -2.98 -2.81 10.37
CA PHE A 52 -2.84 -1.52 11.04
C PHE A 52 -2.38 -1.65 12.50
N TRP A 53 -2.35 -2.86 13.07
CA TRP A 53 -1.82 -3.14 14.40
C TRP A 53 -0.37 -3.58 14.25
N LEU A 54 0.57 -2.64 14.28
CA LEU A 54 1.99 -2.92 13.99
C LEU A 54 2.60 -4.04 14.85
N SER A 55 2.04 -4.32 16.03
CA SER A 55 2.46 -5.43 16.89
C SER A 55 2.21 -6.82 16.28
N THR A 56 1.31 -6.95 15.30
CA THR A 56 1.07 -8.22 14.57
C THR A 56 2.24 -8.56 13.65
N GLY A 57 3.05 -7.57 13.27
CA GLY A 57 4.12 -7.71 12.27
C GLY A 57 3.64 -7.81 10.82
N LEU A 58 2.32 -7.85 10.57
CA LEU A 58 1.75 -8.09 9.24
C LEU A 58 2.12 -6.97 8.25
N ALA A 59 1.93 -5.70 8.62
CA ALA A 59 2.30 -4.58 7.75
C ALA A 59 3.78 -4.60 7.37
N GLY A 60 4.66 -4.90 8.31
CA GLY A 60 6.10 -5.00 8.06
C GLY A 60 6.40 -6.07 7.02
N ALA A 61 5.88 -7.28 7.20
CA ALA A 61 6.10 -8.41 6.31
C ALA A 61 5.57 -8.13 4.89
N VAL A 62 4.33 -7.64 4.77
CA VAL A 62 3.69 -7.32 3.48
C VAL A 62 4.44 -6.19 2.75
N LEU A 63 4.71 -5.06 3.43
CA LEU A 63 5.36 -3.90 2.80
C LEU A 63 6.82 -4.17 2.45
N GLN A 64 7.53 -4.97 3.27
CA GLN A 64 8.90 -5.38 2.97
C GLN A 64 8.94 -6.20 1.68
N LYS A 65 7.97 -7.10 1.48
CA LYS A 65 7.88 -7.93 0.28
C LYS A 65 7.68 -7.10 -0.97
N PHE A 66 6.79 -6.10 -0.96
CA PHE A 66 6.66 -5.18 -2.10
C PHE A 66 7.95 -4.41 -2.41
N GLN A 67 8.66 -3.94 -1.37
CA GLN A 67 9.93 -3.23 -1.54
C GLN A 67 11.05 -4.14 -2.07
N GLN A 68 11.11 -5.41 -1.65
CA GLN A 68 12.07 -6.39 -2.18
C GLN A 68 11.91 -6.62 -3.69
N TYR A 69 10.68 -6.50 -4.19
CA TYR A 69 10.37 -6.57 -5.62
C TYR A 69 10.48 -5.21 -6.34
N GLY A 70 10.90 -4.15 -5.64
CA GLY A 70 11.15 -2.83 -6.21
C GLY A 70 9.91 -1.93 -6.34
N PHE A 71 8.77 -2.32 -5.79
CA PHE A 71 7.54 -1.53 -5.90
C PHE A 71 7.48 -0.43 -4.83
N ARG A 72 7.01 0.74 -5.25
CA ARG A 72 6.40 1.71 -4.33
C ARG A 72 4.97 1.26 -4.01
N VAL A 73 4.47 1.67 -2.84
CA VAL A 73 3.12 1.29 -2.38
C VAL A 73 2.35 2.54 -1.98
N ALA A 74 1.10 2.64 -2.40
CA ALA A 74 0.14 3.62 -1.88
C ALA A 74 -1.05 2.88 -1.26
N ILE A 75 -1.29 3.11 0.03
CA ILE A 75 -2.50 2.66 0.73
C ILE A 75 -3.53 3.78 0.64
N LEU A 76 -4.69 3.50 0.03
CA LEU A 76 -5.70 4.50 -0.30
C LEU A 76 -6.99 4.28 0.50
N GLY A 77 -7.38 5.28 1.30
CA GLY A 77 -8.64 5.26 2.04
C GLY A 77 -8.54 5.83 3.44
N ASP A 78 -9.68 5.86 4.14
CA ASP A 78 -9.76 6.35 5.50
C ASP A 78 -9.21 5.34 6.52
N ILE A 79 -8.22 5.79 7.30
CA ILE A 79 -7.58 5.05 8.39
C ILE A 79 -7.66 5.81 9.73
N SER A 80 -8.56 6.80 9.81
CA SER A 80 -8.77 7.63 11.01
C SER A 80 -9.05 6.78 12.25
N ARG A 81 -9.87 5.73 12.12
CA ARG A 81 -10.16 4.79 13.22
C ARG A 81 -8.90 4.19 13.83
N PHE A 82 -7.98 3.71 12.98
CA PHE A 82 -6.77 3.03 13.42
C PHE A 82 -5.74 3.99 14.01
N THR A 83 -5.63 5.18 13.40
CA THR A 83 -4.69 6.21 13.86
C THR A 83 -5.15 6.90 15.14
N ALA A 84 -6.46 6.91 15.44
CA ALA A 84 -6.97 7.36 16.73
C ALA A 84 -6.52 6.43 17.87
N GLU A 85 -6.53 5.13 17.62
CA GLU A 85 -6.25 4.09 18.62
C GLU A 85 -4.75 3.78 18.79
N SER A 86 -3.91 4.09 17.80
CA SER A 86 -2.51 3.68 17.78
C SER A 86 -1.52 4.83 17.51
N PRO A 87 -0.81 5.33 18.53
CA PRO A 87 0.27 6.30 18.36
C PRO A 87 1.42 5.78 17.48
N SER A 88 1.79 4.50 17.62
CA SER A 88 2.87 3.90 16.84
C SER A 88 2.51 3.81 15.35
N LEU A 89 1.24 3.57 15.02
CA LEU A 89 0.76 3.63 13.64
C LEU A 89 0.89 5.05 13.07
N ARG A 90 0.56 6.09 13.86
CA ARG A 90 0.73 7.49 13.43
C ARG A 90 2.18 7.80 13.10
N ASP A 91 3.12 7.43 13.98
CA ASP A 91 4.55 7.65 13.78
C ASP A 91 5.06 6.90 12.53
N PHE A 92 4.61 5.65 12.37
CA PHE A 92 4.94 4.84 11.20
C PHE A 92 4.43 5.46 9.89
N ILE A 93 3.19 5.95 9.86
CA ILE A 93 2.60 6.61 8.69
C ILE A 93 3.36 7.89 8.36
N TYR A 94 3.67 8.71 9.36
CA TYR A 94 4.41 9.95 9.19
C TYR A 94 5.78 9.71 8.54
N GLU A 95 6.56 8.76 9.07
CA GLU A 95 7.87 8.41 8.52
C GLU A 95 7.77 7.75 7.13
N SER A 96 6.78 6.88 6.93
CA SER A 96 6.50 6.25 5.63
C SER A 96 6.23 7.30 4.54
N ASN A 97 5.29 8.22 4.79
CA ASN A 97 4.92 9.29 3.87
C ASN A 97 6.09 10.22 3.53
N ARG A 98 6.97 10.48 4.50
CA ARG A 98 8.18 11.28 4.32
C ARG A 98 9.21 10.61 3.41
N ARG A 99 9.36 9.28 3.50
CA ARG A 99 10.26 8.50 2.63
C ARG A 99 9.70 8.29 1.23
N GLY A 100 8.37 8.22 1.08
CA GLY A 100 7.68 8.14 -0.22
C GLY A 100 7.73 6.76 -0.90
N GLN A 101 8.33 5.75 -0.26
CA GLN A 101 8.29 4.35 -0.71
C GLN A 101 6.96 3.68 -0.36
N VAL A 102 6.40 4.04 0.80
CA VAL A 102 5.05 3.66 1.21
C VAL A 102 4.31 4.95 1.55
N MET A 103 3.15 5.15 0.95
CA MET A 103 2.32 6.34 1.14
C MET A 103 0.94 5.95 1.65
N PHE A 104 0.41 6.68 2.61
CA PHE A 104 -0.96 6.57 3.10
C PHE A 104 -1.70 7.84 2.70
N LEU A 105 -2.68 7.70 1.83
CA LEU A 105 -3.38 8.80 1.17
C LEU A 105 -4.89 8.59 1.25
N ALA A 106 -5.65 9.68 1.23
CA ALA A 106 -7.11 9.61 1.38
C ALA A 106 -7.79 8.89 0.21
N ASP A 107 -7.31 9.11 -1.01
CA ASP A 107 -7.93 8.61 -2.23
C ASP A 107 -6.98 8.64 -3.44
N ARG A 108 -7.52 8.29 -4.61
CA ARG A 108 -6.81 8.31 -5.89
C ARG A 108 -6.39 9.72 -6.32
N ALA A 109 -7.20 10.75 -6.03
CA ALA A 109 -6.86 12.13 -6.40
C ALA A 109 -5.66 12.65 -5.59
N ALA A 110 -5.57 12.29 -4.31
CA ALA A 110 -4.42 12.57 -3.46
C ALA A 110 -3.15 11.84 -3.96
N LEU A 111 -3.29 10.62 -4.49
CA LEU A 111 -2.18 9.92 -5.15
C LEU A 111 -1.72 10.63 -6.41
N GLU A 112 -2.64 11.02 -7.29
CA GLU A 112 -2.34 11.76 -8.52
C GLU A 112 -1.62 13.09 -8.22
N ALA A 113 -2.05 13.83 -7.19
CA ALA A 113 -1.41 15.08 -6.78
C ALA A 113 -0.03 14.89 -6.15
N ARG A 114 0.27 13.69 -5.63
CA ARG A 114 1.52 13.36 -4.93
C ARG A 114 2.64 12.87 -5.86
N LEU A 115 2.27 12.37 -7.03
CA LEU A 115 3.16 11.85 -8.08
C LEU A 115 3.56 12.96 -9.05
#